data_AF-A0A560RH77-F1
#
_entry.id   AF-A0A560RH77-F1
#
_cell.length_a   1.000
_cell.length_b   1.000
_cell.length_c   1.000
_cell.angle_alpha   90.00
_cell.angle_beta   90.00
_cell.angle_gamma   90.00
#
_symmetry.space_group_name_H-M   'P 1'
#
loop_
_entity.id
_entity.type
_entity.pdbx_description
1 polymer ?
#
loop_
_entity_poly.entity_id
_entity_poly.type
_entity_poly.pdbx_seq_one_letter_code
_entity_poly.pdbx_strand_id
1 'polypeptide(L)' 'MLKIWIFILMIDGKPLEAFPSDSEADCKRKMALLLALQRESGNTASGACYIKIAEK' A
#
# COMPACT_ATOMS: atom_id res chain seq x y z
N MET A 1 7.99 -11.66 -17.44
CA MET A 1 7.36 -10.35 -17.15
C MET A 1 7.25 -10.24 -15.64
N LEU A 2 8.11 -9.45 -14.99
CA LEU A 2 8.15 -9.35 -13.53
C LEU A 2 7.02 -8.40 -13.10
N LYS A 3 6.06 -8.90 -12.33
CA LYS A 3 4.95 -8.12 -11.77
C LYS A 3 5.22 -7.95 -10.28
N ILE A 4 5.37 -6.72 -9.82
CA ILE A 4 5.50 -6.40 -8.39
C ILE A 4 4.26 -5.63 -7.98
N TRP A 5 3.60 -6.06 -6.91
CA TRP A 5 2.53 -5.29 -6.29
C TRP A 5 3.13 -4.36 -5.25
N ILE A 6 2.62 -3.13 -5.20
CA ILE A 6 3.08 -2.11 -4.26
C ILE A 6 1.86 -1.46 -3.65
N PHE A 7 1.72 -1.57 -2.35
CA PHE A 7 0.77 -0.75 -1.60
C PHE A 7 1.41 0.60 -1.30
N ILE A 8 0.78 1.69 -1.74
CA ILE A 8 1.18 3.06 -1.36
C ILE A 8 0.23 3.56 -0.28
N LEU A 9 0.78 3.91 0.88
CA LEU A 9 0.10 4.52 2.00
C LEU A 9 0.38 6.02 2.01
N MET A 10 -0.70 6.81 2.07
CA MET A 10 -0.71 8.25 2.21
C MET A 10 -1.30 8.58 3.57
N ILE A 11 -0.53 9.23 4.43
CA ILE A 11 -1.01 9.77 5.71
C ILE A 11 -0.84 11.29 5.64
N ASP A 12 -1.88 12.03 6.00
CA ASP A 12 -1.84 13.49 5.93
C ASP A 12 -0.69 14.05 6.78
N GLY A 13 0.07 14.99 6.20
CA GLY A 13 1.26 15.56 6.82
C GLY A 13 2.49 14.63 6.94
N LYS A 14 2.47 13.41 6.38
CA LYS A 14 3.62 12.49 6.38
C LYS A 14 4.11 12.14 4.97
N PRO A 15 5.38 11.73 4.82
CA PRO A 15 5.88 11.18 3.57
C PRO A 15 5.10 9.94 3.11
N LEU A 16 5.08 9.71 1.80
CA LEU A 16 4.53 8.50 1.21
C LEU A 16 5.30 7.26 1.67
N GLU A 17 4.58 6.23 2.08
CA GLU A 17 5.15 4.93 2.43
C GLU A 17 4.77 3.89 1.36
N ALA A 18 5.74 3.10 0.92
CA ALA A 18 5.56 2.08 -0.12
C ALA A 18 5.90 0.69 0.42
N PHE A 19 4.95 -0.23 0.29
CA PHE A 19 5.06 -1.60 0.79
C PHE A 19 5.00 -2.59 -0.39
N PRO A 20 6.14 -3.20 -0.76
CA PRO A 20 6.15 -4.22 -1.80
C PRO A 20 5.42 -5.49 -1.33
N SER A 21 4.78 -6.17 -2.28
CA SER A 21 4.00 -7.39 -2.12
C SER A 21 4.15 -8.31 -3.32
N ASP A 22 4.13 -9.60 -3.04
CA ASP A 22 4.31 -10.64 -4.06
C ASP A 22 3.02 -10.97 -4.83
N SER A 23 1.87 -10.52 -4.32
CA SER A 23 0.57 -10.75 -4.94
C SER A 23 -0.43 -9.62 -4.65
N GLU A 24 -1.48 -9.55 -5.47
CA GLU A 24 -2.60 -8.62 -5.25
C GLU A 24 -3.29 -8.87 -3.90
N ALA A 25 -3.47 -10.15 -3.54
CA ALA A 25 -4.11 -10.55 -2.30
C ALA A 25 -3.31 -10.11 -1.08
N ASP A 26 -1.99 -10.28 -1.09
CA ASP A 26 -1.10 -9.79 -0.03
C ASP A 26 -1.13 -8.25 0.05
N CYS A 27 -1.10 -7.57 -1.10
CA CYS A 27 -1.19 -6.11 -1.15
C CYS A 27 -2.48 -5.59 -0.51
N LYS A 28 -3.64 -6.16 -0.88
CA LYS A 28 -4.94 -5.78 -0.31
C LYS A 28 -5.04 -6.09 1.18
N ARG A 29 -4.46 -7.22 1.63
CA ARG A 29 -4.39 -7.57 3.05
C ARG A 29 -3.59 -6.52 3.85
N LYS A 30 -2.40 -6.14 3.36
CA LYS A 30 -1.59 -5.08 3.98
C LYS A 30 -2.30 -3.73 3.99
N MET A 31 -2.95 -3.37 2.87
CA MET A 31 -3.73 -2.15 2.78
C MET A 31 -4.84 -2.09 3.84
N ALA A 32 -5.64 -3.15 3.96
CA ALA A 32 -6.72 -3.20 4.96
C ALA A 32 -6.18 -3.07 6.39
N LEU A 33 -5.11 -3.79 6.71
CA LEU A 33 -4.49 -3.79 8.04
C LEU A 33 -3.88 -2.43 8.40
N LEU A 34 -3.09 -1.85 7.49
CA LEU A 34 -2.40 -0.58 7.75
C LEU A 34 -3.37 0.60 7.79
N LEU A 35 -4.40 0.64 6.92
CA LEU A 35 -5.43 1.67 7.00
C LEU A 35 -6.26 1.57 8.28
N ALA A 36 -6.54 0.36 8.77
CA ALA A 36 -7.21 0.17 10.06
C ALA A 36 -6.36 0.72 11.21
N LEU A 37 -5.07 0.39 11.26
CA LEU A 37 -4.14 0.91 12.27
C LEU A 37 -4.05 2.44 12.27
N GLN A 38 -4.03 3.08 11.10
CA GLN A 38 -4.03 4.54 11.03
C GLN A 38 -5.33 5.16 11.53
N ARG A 39 -6.48 4.54 11.23
CA ARG A 39 -7.79 4.97 11.75
C ARG A 39 -7.85 4.88 13.27
N GLU A 40 -7.38 3.78 13.85
CA GLU A 40 -7.30 3.60 15.31
C GLU A 40 -6.35 4.60 15.96
N SER A 41 -5.29 5.00 15.25
CA SER A 41 -4.34 6.02 15.70
C SER A 41 -4.83 7.47 15.51
N GLY A 42 -6.04 7.68 15.00
CA GLY A 42 -6.60 9.00 14.72
C GLY A 42 -5.99 9.71 13.51
N ASN A 43 -5.20 9.00 12.69
CA ASN A 43 -4.57 9.55 11.50
C ASN A 43 -5.52 9.44 10.29
N THR A 44 -5.64 10.53 9.53
CA THR A 44 -6.30 10.49 8.22
C THR A 44 -5.35 9.84 7.22
N ALA A 45 -5.67 8.60 6.84
CA ALA A 45 -4.86 7.83 5.90
C ALA A 45 -5.69 7.28 4.74
N SER A 46 -5.07 7.21 3.57
CA SER A 46 -5.60 6.61 2.35
C SER A 46 -4.50 5.81 1.65
N GLY A 47 -4.87 4.97 0.69
CA GLY A 47 -3.88 4.22 -0.04
C GLY A 47 -4.48 3.32 -1.09
N ALA A 48 -3.61 2.79 -1.94
CA ALA A 48 -4.01 1.93 -3.05
C ALA A 48 -2.90 0.93 -3.40
N CYS A 49 -3.33 -0.20 -3.97
CA CYS A 49 -2.45 -1.22 -4.52
C CYS A 49 -2.19 -0.96 -6.00
N TYR A 50 -0.92 -0.84 -6.35
CA TYR A 50 -0.45 -0.62 -7.71
C TYR A 50 0.31 -1.85 -8.19
N ILE A 51 0.23 -2.12 -9.50
CA ILE A 51 1.06 -3.12 -10.16
C ILE A 51 2.17 -2.40 -10.92
N LYS A 52 3.42 -2.67 -10.56
CA LYS A 52 4.57 -2.30 -11.36
C LYS A 52 4.87 -3.46 -12.30
N ILE A 53 4.65 -3.21 -13.58
CA ILE A 53 5.04 -4.11 -14.65
C ILE A 53 6.40 -3.62 -15.14
N ALA A 54 7.45 -4.39 -14.89
CA ALA A 54 8.74 -4.15 -15.53
C ALA A 54 8.64 -4.67 -16.97
N GLU A 55 8.46 -3.77 -17.92
CA GLU A 55 8.70 -4.06 -19.34
C GLU A 55 10.21 -4.20 -19.55
N LYS A 56 10.60 -5.18 -20.37
CA LYS A 56 11.98 -5.58 -20.61
C LYS A 56 12.50 -4.93 -21.87
#